data_AF-A0A8J5X8Z5-F1
#
_entry.id   AF-A0A8J5X8Z5-F1
#
_cell.length_a   1.000
_cell.length_b   1.000
_cell.length_c   1.000
_cell.angle_alpha   90.00
_cell.angle_beta   90.00
_cell.angle_gamma   90.00
#
_symmetry.space_group_name_H-M   'P 1'
#
loop_
_entity.id
_entity.type
_entity.pdbx_description
1 polymer ?
#
loop_
_entity_poly.entity_id
_entity_poly.type
_entity_poly.pdbx_seq_one_letter_code
_entity_poly.pdbx_strand_id
1 'polypeptide(L)'
;MDVVDWQQRMSEVAVDRVLVNRLVLDYLVIEGYKDAAEAFSRESGLSEQIDVASIADRMAIRAAVQRGDVQAAIDLVDALDPQILRANGTLAFHLRQQQLIEIIRSGAVDDALAFAQTTLAPAGEANPAFLDEIERTMALLAFEDTASCPVGHLLDPSHRHKTASELNGAILAAQSSQREPRLPICLRMLLWAQQDLADKHVVVPRVAPDQLVAAHPELDATKMRADEPPAAAAAAAARAPRARGGAAAGAASGVLAAAAAARAARVALTGASVPS
;
A
#
# COMPACT_ATOMS: atom_id res chain seq x y z
N MET A 1 -33.44 25.66 -5.93
CA MET A 1 -32.78 25.04 -7.08
C MET A 1 -33.37 23.65 -7.24
N ASP A 2 -34.03 23.40 -8.35
CA ASP A 2 -34.61 22.09 -8.68
C ASP A 2 -33.65 21.32 -9.61
N VAL A 3 -33.99 20.07 -9.92
CA VAL A 3 -33.15 19.18 -10.75
C VAL A 3 -33.01 19.70 -12.18
N VAL A 4 -33.99 20.46 -12.68
CA VAL A 4 -34.00 20.99 -14.04
C VAL A 4 -33.02 22.17 -14.15
N ASP A 5 -33.06 23.09 -13.19
CA ASP A 5 -32.10 24.20 -13.05
C ASP A 5 -30.66 23.66 -12.87
N TRP A 6 -30.50 22.55 -12.14
CA TRP A 6 -29.21 21.85 -12.05
C TRP A 6 -28.72 21.30 -13.38
N GLN A 7 -29.58 20.59 -14.13
CA GLN A 7 -29.22 20.02 -15.43
C GLN A 7 -28.85 21.11 -16.44
N GLN A 8 -29.57 22.23 -16.43
CA GLN A 8 -29.28 23.37 -17.30
C GLN A 8 -27.90 23.97 -16.98
N ARG A 9 -27.62 24.25 -15.70
CA ARG A 9 -26.30 24.77 -15.29
C ARG A 9 -25.17 23.78 -15.57
N MET A 10 -25.41 22.48 -15.47
CA MET A 10 -24.42 21.46 -15.83
C MET A 10 -24.20 21.37 -17.34
N SER A 11 -25.23 21.62 -18.16
CA SER A 11 -25.09 21.63 -19.62
C SER A 11 -24.26 22.81 -20.14
N GLU A 12 -24.16 23.89 -19.35
CA GLU A 12 -23.30 25.05 -19.62
C GLU A 12 -21.82 24.78 -19.28
N VAL A 13 -21.54 23.74 -18.48
CA VAL A 13 -20.17 23.33 -18.14
C VAL A 13 -19.61 22.48 -19.28
N ALA A 14 -18.80 23.11 -20.14
CA ALA A 14 -18.06 22.40 -21.18
C ALA A 14 -16.93 21.57 -20.56
N VAL A 15 -17.12 20.25 -20.49
CA VAL A 15 -16.06 19.32 -20.10
C VAL A 15 -15.34 18.87 -21.37
N ASP A 16 -14.06 19.20 -21.47
CA ASP A 16 -13.23 18.75 -22.58
C ASP A 16 -13.08 17.22 -22.55
N ARG A 17 -13.48 16.56 -23.65
CA ARG A 17 -13.36 15.10 -23.80
C ARG A 17 -11.92 14.63 -23.70
N VAL A 18 -10.95 15.45 -24.16
CA VAL A 18 -9.51 15.13 -24.04
C VAL A 18 -9.09 15.08 -22.58
N LEU A 19 -9.61 15.99 -21.74
CA LEU A 19 -9.34 16.00 -20.31
C LEU A 19 -9.91 14.76 -19.62
N VAL A 20 -11.15 14.37 -19.94
CA VAL A 20 -11.77 13.15 -19.38
C VAL A 20 -10.99 11.90 -19.78
N ASN A 21 -10.64 11.79 -21.06
CA ASN A 21 -9.84 10.67 -21.54
C ASN A 21 -8.48 10.62 -20.83
N ARG A 22 -7.83 11.76 -20.59
CA ARG A 22 -6.58 11.82 -19.82
C ARG A 22 -6.78 11.36 -18.36
N LEU A 23 -7.88 11.72 -17.70
CA LEU A 23 -8.17 11.29 -16.33
C LEU A 23 -8.37 9.77 -16.23
N VAL A 24 -9.10 9.20 -17.19
CA VAL A 24 -9.29 7.73 -17.27
C VAL A 24 -7.96 7.03 -17.54
N LEU A 25 -7.19 7.55 -18.48
CA LEU A 25 -5.90 6.99 -18.84
C LEU A 25 -4.90 7.06 -17.68
N ASP A 26 -4.82 8.19 -16.97
CA ASP A 26 -4.03 8.37 -15.75
C ASP A 26 -4.39 7.31 -14.69
N TYR A 27 -5.68 7.06 -14.48
CA TYR A 27 -6.14 6.01 -13.58
C TYR A 27 -5.72 4.61 -14.04
N LEU A 28 -5.94 4.26 -15.33
CA LEU A 28 -5.56 2.95 -15.88
C LEU A 28 -4.05 2.71 -15.76
N VAL A 29 -3.26 3.74 -16.01
CA VAL A 29 -1.81 3.73 -15.85
C VAL A 29 -1.47 3.52 -14.37
N ILE A 30 -1.93 4.39 -13.47
CA ILE A 30 -1.55 4.35 -12.04
C ILE A 30 -1.99 3.06 -11.35
N GLU A 31 -3.17 2.52 -11.66
CA GLU A 31 -3.63 1.24 -11.09
C GLU A 31 -2.97 0.02 -11.75
N GLY A 32 -2.28 0.19 -12.89
CA GLY A 32 -1.54 -0.86 -13.57
C GLY A 32 -2.40 -1.71 -14.50
N TYR A 33 -3.48 -1.18 -15.05
CA TYR A 33 -4.31 -1.86 -16.05
C TYR A 33 -3.70 -1.71 -17.46
N LYS A 34 -2.55 -2.35 -17.71
CA LYS A 34 -1.78 -2.20 -18.95
C LYS A 34 -2.59 -2.42 -20.22
N ASP A 35 -3.23 -3.57 -20.37
CA ASP A 35 -3.95 -3.91 -21.61
C ASP A 35 -5.09 -2.91 -21.88
N ALA A 36 -5.79 -2.48 -20.82
CA ALA A 36 -6.82 -1.47 -20.89
C ALA A 36 -6.22 -0.09 -21.23
N ALA A 37 -5.10 0.29 -20.64
CA ALA A 37 -4.41 1.55 -20.93
C ALA A 37 -3.91 1.60 -22.38
N GLU A 38 -3.38 0.50 -22.91
CA GLU A 38 -2.91 0.39 -24.31
C GLU A 38 -4.07 0.45 -25.31
N ALA A 39 -5.17 -0.27 -25.04
CA ALA A 39 -6.37 -0.20 -25.86
C ALA A 39 -6.98 1.22 -25.83
N PHE A 40 -7.16 1.77 -24.64
CA PHE A 40 -7.75 3.09 -24.44
C PHE A 40 -6.90 4.20 -25.06
N SER A 41 -5.58 4.13 -24.93
CA SER A 41 -4.66 5.12 -25.51
C SER A 41 -4.75 5.16 -27.04
N ARG A 42 -4.85 3.99 -27.70
CA ARG A 42 -5.05 3.90 -29.16
C ARG A 42 -6.38 4.48 -29.60
N GLU A 43 -7.46 4.19 -28.89
CA GLU A 43 -8.81 4.67 -29.24
C GLU A 43 -9.01 6.17 -28.95
N SER A 44 -8.37 6.69 -27.89
CA SER A 44 -8.49 8.09 -27.48
C SER A 44 -7.51 9.03 -28.17
N GLY A 45 -6.54 8.52 -28.92
CA GLY A 45 -5.51 9.32 -29.60
C GLY A 45 -4.47 9.93 -28.65
N LEU A 46 -4.30 9.37 -27.44
CA LEU A 46 -3.39 9.86 -26.40
C LEU A 46 -2.03 9.12 -26.38
N SER A 47 -1.69 8.44 -27.49
CA SER A 47 -0.57 7.49 -27.62
C SER A 47 0.83 8.04 -27.30
N GLU A 48 1.06 9.35 -27.36
CA GLU A 48 2.39 9.95 -27.15
C GLU A 48 2.70 10.30 -25.68
N GLN A 49 1.76 10.10 -24.74
CA GLN A 49 1.88 10.59 -23.36
C GLN A 49 2.25 9.52 -22.33
N ILE A 50 2.38 8.25 -22.73
CA ILE A 50 2.62 7.15 -21.79
C ILE A 50 3.88 6.39 -22.17
N ASP A 51 4.81 6.31 -21.21
CA ASP A 51 5.86 5.30 -21.26
C ASP A 51 5.30 3.95 -20.81
N VAL A 52 4.78 3.17 -21.77
CA VAL A 52 4.21 1.84 -21.54
C VAL A 52 5.23 0.87 -20.93
N ALA A 53 6.53 1.10 -21.15
CA ALA A 53 7.59 0.31 -20.54
C ALA A 53 7.64 0.52 -19.01
N SER A 54 7.52 1.78 -18.54
CA SER A 54 7.45 2.10 -17.11
C SER A 54 6.28 1.42 -16.37
N ILE A 55 5.17 1.17 -17.08
CA ILE A 55 4.00 0.47 -16.53
C ILE A 55 4.29 -1.02 -16.39
N ALA A 56 4.89 -1.63 -17.41
CA ALA A 56 5.23 -3.04 -17.41
C ALA A 56 6.20 -3.38 -16.26
N ASP A 57 7.23 -2.56 -16.06
CA ASP A 57 8.21 -2.74 -14.97
C ASP A 57 7.54 -2.65 -13.60
N ARG A 58 6.69 -1.63 -13.40
CA ARG A 58 5.96 -1.44 -12.14
C ARG A 58 4.97 -2.56 -11.86
N MET A 59 4.29 -3.07 -12.88
CA MET A 59 3.43 -4.25 -12.75
C MET A 59 4.22 -5.50 -12.37
N ALA A 60 5.38 -5.72 -13.00
CA ALA A 60 6.25 -6.85 -12.68
C ALA A 60 6.71 -6.80 -11.21
N ILE A 61 7.11 -5.61 -10.74
CA ILE A 61 7.49 -5.38 -9.34
C ILE A 61 6.31 -5.67 -8.40
N ARG A 62 5.14 -5.09 -8.67
CA ARG A 62 3.93 -5.30 -7.85
C ARG A 62 3.55 -6.78 -7.78
N ALA A 63 3.56 -7.46 -8.93
CA ALA A 63 3.23 -8.87 -9.02
C ALA A 63 4.23 -9.76 -8.26
N ALA A 64 5.52 -9.41 -8.27
CA ALA A 64 6.53 -10.11 -7.47
C ALA A 64 6.23 -10.03 -5.97
N VAL A 65 5.90 -8.84 -5.43
CA VAL A 65 5.51 -8.71 -4.01
C VAL A 65 4.24 -9.50 -3.71
N GLN A 66 3.23 -9.43 -4.59
CA GLN A 66 1.96 -10.14 -4.41
C GLN A 66 2.12 -11.66 -4.41
N ARG A 67 3.06 -12.21 -5.20
CA ARG A 67 3.39 -13.64 -5.18
C ARG A 67 4.21 -14.07 -3.96
N GLY A 68 4.84 -13.13 -3.26
CA GLY A 68 5.77 -13.41 -2.16
C GLY A 68 7.24 -13.43 -2.60
N ASP A 69 7.53 -13.12 -3.86
CA ASP A 69 8.90 -13.03 -4.41
C ASP A 69 9.52 -11.66 -4.07
N VAL A 70 9.58 -11.32 -2.78
CA VAL A 70 9.95 -9.96 -2.34
C VAL A 70 11.40 -9.60 -2.72
N GLN A 71 12.32 -10.56 -2.71
CA GLN A 71 13.69 -10.32 -3.15
C GLN A 71 13.75 -9.92 -4.62
N ALA A 72 13.02 -10.62 -5.49
CA ALA A 72 12.93 -10.25 -6.90
C ALA A 72 12.30 -8.87 -7.09
N ALA A 73 11.30 -8.50 -6.27
CA ALA A 73 10.74 -7.16 -6.29
C ALA A 73 11.78 -6.09 -5.93
N ILE A 74 12.61 -6.32 -4.91
CA ILE A 74 13.70 -5.40 -4.52
C ILE A 74 14.71 -5.26 -5.65
N ASP A 75 15.15 -6.38 -6.26
CA ASP A 75 16.14 -6.36 -7.34
C ASP A 75 15.60 -5.60 -8.57
N LEU A 76 14.32 -5.78 -8.90
CA LEU A 76 13.66 -5.04 -9.99
C LEU A 76 13.54 -3.54 -9.68
N VAL A 77 13.27 -3.17 -8.42
CA VAL A 77 13.21 -1.75 -8.01
C VAL A 77 14.58 -1.11 -8.07
N ASP A 78 15.62 -1.80 -7.59
CA ASP A 78 17.00 -1.30 -7.65
C ASP A 78 17.49 -1.18 -9.10
N ALA A 79 17.04 -2.06 -10.01
CA ALA A 79 17.31 -1.94 -11.44
C ALA A 79 16.58 -0.76 -12.09
N LEU A 80 15.37 -0.45 -11.62
CA LEU A 80 14.53 0.64 -12.11
C LEU A 80 15.03 2.01 -11.63
N ASP A 81 15.17 2.19 -10.32
CA ASP A 81 15.80 3.35 -9.70
C ASP A 81 16.24 3.03 -8.25
N PRO A 82 17.56 2.92 -7.99
CA PRO A 82 18.11 2.67 -6.67
C PRO A 82 17.76 3.73 -5.61
N GLN A 83 17.31 4.92 -6.00
CA GLN A 83 16.93 5.99 -5.07
C GLN A 83 15.58 5.74 -4.41
N ILE A 84 14.68 4.94 -5.01
CA ILE A 84 13.32 4.69 -4.49
C ILE A 84 13.37 4.15 -3.07
N LEU A 85 14.16 3.10 -2.83
CA LEU A 85 14.30 2.47 -1.52
C LEU A 85 15.22 3.27 -0.59
N ARG A 86 16.25 3.94 -1.14
CA ARG A 86 17.18 4.79 -0.34
C ARG A 86 16.51 6.04 0.22
N ALA A 87 15.60 6.65 -0.53
CA ALA A 87 14.85 7.82 -0.11
C ALA A 87 13.72 7.49 0.88
N ASN A 88 13.27 6.23 0.92
CA ASN A 88 12.17 5.79 1.77
C ASN A 88 12.57 4.59 2.64
N GLY A 89 13.23 4.87 3.76
CA GLY A 89 13.65 3.86 4.73
C GLY A 89 12.52 3.04 5.34
N THR A 90 11.32 3.63 5.46
CA THR A 90 10.12 2.91 5.97
C THR A 90 9.66 1.85 4.97
N LEU A 91 9.57 2.19 3.68
CA LEU A 91 9.22 1.21 2.65
C LEU A 91 10.26 0.10 2.53
N ALA A 92 11.55 0.46 2.60
CA ALA A 92 12.62 -0.53 2.61
C ALA A 92 12.47 -1.50 3.80
N PHE A 93 12.13 -0.98 4.99
CA PHE A 93 11.83 -1.80 6.16
C PHE A 93 10.62 -2.72 5.94
N HIS A 94 9.47 -2.20 5.47
CA HIS A 94 8.27 -3.01 5.21
C HIS A 94 8.53 -4.12 4.19
N LEU A 95 9.34 -3.89 3.15
CA LEU A 95 9.73 -4.94 2.20
C LEU A 95 10.59 -6.01 2.87
N ARG A 96 11.55 -5.63 3.71
CA ARG A 96 12.37 -6.60 4.46
C ARG A 96 11.55 -7.36 5.50
N GLN A 97 10.59 -6.71 6.15
CA GLN A 97 9.63 -7.36 7.04
C GLN A 97 8.75 -8.36 6.27
N GLN A 98 8.24 -7.99 5.09
CA GLN A 98 7.51 -8.92 4.23
C GLN A 98 8.38 -10.12 3.84
N GLN A 99 9.66 -9.89 3.50
CA GLN A 99 10.60 -10.99 3.22
C GLN A 99 10.76 -11.93 4.42
N LEU A 100 10.86 -11.41 5.64
CA LEU A 100 10.86 -12.23 6.85
C LEU A 100 9.56 -13.03 6.99
N ILE A 101 8.40 -12.42 6.75
CA ILE A 101 7.10 -13.10 6.80
C ILE A 101 7.04 -14.26 5.80
N GLU A 102 7.60 -14.10 4.60
CA GLU A 102 7.66 -15.18 3.60
C GLU A 102 8.61 -16.32 4.03
N ILE A 103 9.74 -16.01 4.68
CA ILE A 103 10.65 -17.02 5.24
C ILE A 103 9.97 -17.77 6.40
N ILE A 104 9.22 -17.07 7.26
CA ILE A 104 8.43 -17.69 8.33
C ILE A 104 7.36 -18.61 7.73
N ARG A 105 6.68 -18.18 6.66
CA ARG A 105 5.65 -18.96 5.96
C ARG A 105 6.20 -20.25 5.33
N SER A 106 7.46 -20.27 4.90
CA SER A 106 8.10 -21.48 4.37
C SER A 106 8.53 -22.48 5.46
N GLY A 107 8.42 -22.11 6.74
CA GLY A 107 8.82 -22.94 7.88
C GLY A 107 10.33 -22.95 8.16
N ALA A 108 11.11 -22.15 7.42
CA ALA A 108 12.56 -22.05 7.58
C ALA A 108 12.94 -21.16 8.77
N VAL A 109 12.77 -21.68 9.98
CA VAL A 109 12.91 -20.90 11.22
C VAL A 109 14.34 -20.42 11.47
N ASP A 110 15.35 -21.25 11.18
CA ASP A 110 16.75 -20.85 11.37
C ASP A 110 17.13 -19.72 10.40
N ASP A 111 16.64 -19.77 9.16
CA ASP A 111 16.85 -18.71 8.17
C ASP A 111 16.10 -17.43 8.56
N ALA A 112 14.88 -17.54 9.09
CA ALA A 112 14.11 -16.41 9.59
C ALA A 112 14.83 -15.70 10.74
N LEU A 113 15.41 -16.46 11.67
CA LEU A 113 16.19 -15.94 12.79
C LEU A 113 17.46 -15.23 12.32
N ALA A 114 18.21 -15.87 11.41
CA ALA A 114 19.41 -15.28 10.83
C ALA A 114 19.08 -13.97 10.11
N PHE A 115 18.03 -13.98 9.26
CA PHE A 115 17.59 -12.82 8.51
C PHE A 115 17.15 -11.66 9.42
N ALA A 116 16.36 -11.94 10.46
CA ALA A 116 15.93 -10.93 11.41
C ALA A 116 17.13 -10.26 12.13
N GLN A 117 18.13 -11.05 12.52
CA GLN A 117 19.33 -10.55 13.20
C GLN A 117 20.23 -9.73 12.27
N THR A 118 20.45 -10.17 11.04
CA THR A 118 21.39 -9.50 10.13
C THR A 118 20.79 -8.29 9.44
N THR A 119 19.50 -8.33 9.12
CA THR A 119 18.87 -7.38 8.20
C THR A 119 17.91 -6.43 8.90
N LEU A 120 17.14 -6.90 9.88
CA LEU A 120 16.11 -6.10 10.55
C LEU A 120 16.57 -5.50 11.88
N ALA A 121 17.44 -6.17 12.64
CA ALA A 121 17.92 -5.65 13.92
C ALA A 121 18.56 -4.25 13.83
N PRO A 122 19.41 -3.93 12.83
CA PRO A 122 19.95 -2.58 12.68
C PRO A 122 18.86 -1.51 12.45
N ALA A 123 17.77 -1.87 11.78
CA ALA A 123 16.64 -0.97 11.56
C ALA A 123 15.83 -0.72 12.84
N GLY A 124 15.64 -1.76 13.66
CA GLY A 124 15.00 -1.67 14.98
C GLY A 124 15.82 -0.84 15.99
N GLU A 125 17.15 -0.88 15.90
CA GLU A 125 18.03 -0.02 16.71
C GLU A 125 17.89 1.46 16.36
N ALA A 126 17.70 1.76 15.07
CA ALA A 126 17.56 3.13 14.59
C ALA A 126 16.16 3.72 14.86
N ASN A 127 15.13 2.88 14.96
CA ASN A 127 13.75 3.31 15.15
C ASN A 127 12.95 2.33 16.04
N PRO A 128 12.54 2.76 17.25
CA PRO A 128 11.75 1.94 18.17
C PRO A 128 10.44 1.41 17.57
N ALA A 129 9.79 2.16 16.67
CA ALA A 129 8.56 1.68 16.02
C ALA A 129 8.81 0.44 15.14
N PHE A 130 9.99 0.35 14.51
CA PHE A 130 10.38 -0.84 13.76
C PHE A 130 10.68 -2.02 14.66
N LEU A 131 11.19 -1.77 15.88
CA LEU A 131 11.41 -2.82 16.87
C LEU A 131 10.09 -3.51 17.25
N ASP A 132 9.04 -2.75 17.58
CA ASP A 132 7.72 -3.28 17.92
C ASP A 132 7.15 -4.15 16.78
N GLU A 133 7.37 -3.73 15.54
CA GLU A 133 6.95 -4.45 14.35
C GLU A 133 7.77 -5.73 14.10
N ILE A 134 9.07 -5.71 14.36
CA ILE A 134 9.93 -6.90 14.31
C ILE A 134 9.48 -7.89 15.37
N GLU A 135 9.28 -7.46 16.62
CA GLU A 135 8.84 -8.32 17.72
C GLU A 135 7.50 -9.02 17.41
N ARG A 136 6.54 -8.26 16.88
CA ARG A 136 5.27 -8.83 16.39
C ARG A 136 5.49 -9.85 15.28
N THR A 137 6.38 -9.58 14.33
CA THR A 137 6.65 -10.52 13.23
C THR A 137 7.32 -11.80 13.76
N MET A 138 8.26 -11.66 14.70
CA MET A 138 8.95 -12.77 15.34
C MET A 138 8.04 -13.60 16.24
N ALA A 139 6.97 -13.01 16.79
CA ALA A 139 5.97 -13.74 17.56
C ALA A 139 5.30 -14.85 16.72
N LEU A 140 5.23 -14.72 15.39
CA LEU A 140 4.73 -15.78 14.50
C LEU A 140 5.51 -17.09 14.62
N LEU A 141 6.80 -17.04 15.00
CA LEU A 141 7.64 -18.22 15.20
C LEU A 141 7.35 -18.96 16.52
N ALA A 142 6.67 -18.31 17.48
CA ALA A 142 6.38 -18.86 18.79
C ALA A 142 5.11 -19.74 18.81
N PHE A 143 4.28 -19.65 17.77
CA PHE A 143 3.01 -20.39 17.66
C PHE A 143 3.12 -21.43 16.54
N GLU A 144 2.70 -22.67 16.82
CA GLU A 144 2.63 -23.74 15.81
C GLU A 144 1.45 -23.56 14.87
N ASP A 145 0.31 -23.08 15.39
CA ASP A 145 -0.88 -22.78 14.60
C ASP A 145 -1.02 -21.26 14.39
N THR A 146 -0.93 -20.85 13.13
CA THR A 146 -1.05 -19.45 12.70
C THR A 146 -2.44 -18.87 12.94
N ALA A 147 -3.49 -19.70 13.04
CA ALA A 147 -4.84 -19.28 13.38
C ALA A 147 -5.00 -18.93 14.87
N SER A 148 -4.19 -19.54 15.74
CA SER A 148 -4.16 -19.25 17.18
C SER A 148 -3.31 -18.01 17.52
N CYS A 149 -2.53 -17.53 16.55
CA CYS A 149 -1.58 -16.45 16.75
C CYS A 149 -2.30 -15.09 16.74
N PRO A 150 -2.10 -14.22 17.76
CA PRO A 150 -2.72 -12.89 17.81
C PRO A 150 -2.30 -11.99 16.63
N VAL A 151 -1.16 -12.29 16.01
CA VAL A 151 -0.61 -11.57 14.85
C VAL A 151 -0.69 -12.37 13.55
N GLY A 152 -1.51 -13.44 13.51
CA GLY A 152 -1.70 -14.28 12.32
C GLY A 152 -2.18 -13.52 11.07
N HIS A 153 -2.86 -12.38 11.26
CA HIS A 153 -3.27 -11.48 10.17
C HIS A 153 -2.09 -10.95 9.32
N LEU A 154 -0.86 -10.94 9.84
CA LEU A 154 0.34 -10.57 9.06
C LEU A 154 0.64 -11.58 7.93
N LEU A 155 0.16 -12.82 8.05
CA LEU A 155 0.29 -13.84 7.02
C LEU A 155 -0.82 -13.76 5.95
N ASP A 156 -1.80 -12.88 6.11
CA ASP A 156 -2.89 -12.73 5.15
C ASP A 156 -2.41 -12.12 3.83
N PRO A 157 -2.96 -12.52 2.66
CA PRO A 157 -2.67 -11.86 1.38
C PRO A 157 -2.85 -10.33 1.41
N SER A 158 -3.74 -9.80 2.25
CA SER A 158 -3.96 -8.37 2.44
C SER A 158 -2.70 -7.62 2.87
N HIS A 159 -1.83 -8.24 3.67
CA HIS A 159 -0.56 -7.62 4.06
C HIS A 159 0.37 -7.46 2.85
N ARG A 160 0.49 -8.50 1.99
CA ARG A 160 1.22 -8.41 0.71
C ARG A 160 0.64 -7.34 -0.20
N HIS A 161 -0.68 -7.24 -0.29
CA HIS A 161 -1.34 -6.21 -1.10
C HIS A 161 -1.02 -4.79 -0.61
N LYS A 162 -1.00 -4.58 0.71
CA LYS A 162 -0.62 -3.29 1.32
C LYS A 162 0.82 -2.92 0.94
N THR A 163 1.78 -3.81 1.19
CA THR A 163 3.20 -3.59 0.86
C THR A 163 3.41 -3.35 -0.64
N ALA A 164 2.71 -4.12 -1.49
CA ALA A 164 2.76 -3.93 -2.94
C ALA A 164 2.18 -2.58 -3.38
N SER A 165 1.11 -2.10 -2.72
CA SER A 165 0.52 -0.79 -2.98
C SER A 165 1.42 0.36 -2.56
N GLU A 166 2.08 0.24 -1.40
CA GLU A 166 3.05 1.23 -0.92
C GLU A 166 4.26 1.32 -1.87
N LEU A 167 4.79 0.17 -2.31
CA LEU A 167 5.88 0.12 -3.28
C LEU A 167 5.48 0.74 -4.63
N ASN A 168 4.29 0.37 -5.14
CA ASN A 168 3.75 0.94 -6.37
C ASN A 168 3.62 2.47 -6.28
N GLY A 169 3.13 2.99 -5.15
CA GLY A 169 3.03 4.43 -4.91
C GLY A 169 4.39 5.14 -4.85
N ALA A 170 5.41 4.50 -4.27
CA ALA A 170 6.76 5.07 -4.22
C ALA A 170 7.43 5.09 -5.60
N ILE A 171 7.26 4.04 -6.40
CA ILE A 171 7.75 3.99 -7.79
C ILE A 171 7.08 5.10 -8.61
N LEU A 172 5.76 5.24 -8.49
CA LEU A 172 5.03 6.33 -9.14
C LEU A 172 5.53 7.70 -8.70
N ALA A 173 5.78 7.91 -7.40
CA ALA A 173 6.29 9.18 -6.91
C ALA A 173 7.70 9.51 -7.43
N ALA A 174 8.52 8.51 -7.71
CA ALA A 174 9.85 8.68 -8.30
C ALA A 174 9.79 8.90 -9.83
N GLN A 175 8.91 8.18 -10.53
CA GLN A 175 8.76 8.26 -12.00
C GLN A 175 7.85 9.42 -12.46
N SER A 176 6.89 9.82 -11.65
CA SER A 176 5.85 10.79 -12.00
C SER A 176 5.66 11.79 -10.86
N SER A 177 5.55 13.07 -11.21
CA SER A 177 5.29 14.13 -10.22
C SER A 177 3.87 14.08 -9.61
N GLN A 178 3.09 13.01 -9.82
CA GLN A 178 1.69 12.89 -9.40
C GLN A 178 1.49 11.61 -8.58
N ARG A 179 1.16 11.78 -7.29
CA ARG A 179 1.15 10.72 -6.25
C ARG A 179 -0.13 9.88 -6.20
N GLU A 180 -1.22 10.31 -6.84
CA GLU A 180 -2.53 9.66 -6.77
C GLU A 180 -3.31 9.91 -8.07
N PRO A 181 -4.08 8.93 -8.60
CA PRO A 181 -4.87 9.16 -9.79
C PRO A 181 -5.92 10.23 -9.52
N ARG A 182 -6.03 11.19 -10.44
CA ARG A 182 -6.90 12.35 -10.24
C ARG A 182 -8.39 11.98 -10.22
N LEU A 183 -8.75 10.88 -10.85
CA LEU A 183 -10.13 10.42 -10.97
C LEU A 183 -10.74 10.08 -9.58
N PRO A 184 -10.12 9.26 -8.72
CA PRO A 184 -10.56 9.09 -7.33
C PRO A 184 -10.66 10.39 -6.53
N ILE A 185 -9.74 11.35 -6.72
CA ILE A 185 -9.81 12.65 -6.04
C ILE A 185 -11.06 13.42 -6.48
N CYS A 186 -11.33 13.49 -7.79
CA CYS A 186 -12.53 14.13 -8.33
C CYS A 186 -13.81 13.49 -7.79
N LEU A 187 -13.82 12.16 -7.68
CA LEU A 187 -14.95 11.42 -7.13
C LEU A 187 -15.16 11.71 -5.64
N ARG A 188 -14.11 11.69 -4.81
CA ARG A 188 -14.23 12.06 -3.39
C ARG A 188 -14.73 13.49 -3.22
N MET A 189 -14.25 14.41 -4.06
CA MET A 189 -14.71 15.81 -4.06
C MET A 189 -16.18 15.94 -4.46
N LEU A 190 -16.65 15.14 -5.43
CA LEU A 190 -18.07 15.07 -5.80
C LEU A 190 -18.92 14.58 -4.61
N LEU A 191 -18.50 13.51 -3.95
CA LEU A 191 -19.24 12.93 -2.82
C LEU A 191 -19.31 13.89 -1.64
N TRP A 192 -18.20 14.55 -1.33
CA TRP A 192 -18.15 15.61 -0.32
C TRP A 192 -19.08 16.79 -0.67
N ALA A 193 -19.04 17.28 -1.92
CA ALA A 193 -19.89 18.39 -2.36
C ALA A 193 -21.37 18.02 -2.33
N GLN A 194 -21.73 16.78 -2.68
CA GLN A 194 -23.11 16.27 -2.54
C GLN A 194 -23.58 16.28 -1.09
N GLN A 195 -22.70 15.97 -0.14
CA GLN A 195 -23.02 15.95 1.29
C GLN A 195 -23.18 17.38 1.84
N ASP A 196 -22.28 18.30 1.51
CA ASP A 196 -22.38 19.72 1.88
C ASP A 196 -23.64 20.39 1.29
N LEU A 197 -24.01 20.06 0.05
CA LEU A 197 -25.24 20.54 -0.57
C LEU A 197 -26.51 19.94 0.07
N ALA A 198 -26.44 18.68 0.53
CA ALA A 198 -27.54 18.05 1.27
C ALA A 198 -27.77 18.74 2.62
N ASP A 199 -26.71 19.08 3.35
CA ASP A 199 -26.78 19.81 4.62
C ASP A 199 -27.38 21.22 4.43
N LYS A 200 -27.15 21.82 3.26
CA LYS A 200 -27.75 23.11 2.86
C LYS A 200 -29.14 23.00 2.24
N HIS A 201 -29.76 21.81 2.29
CA HIS A 201 -31.07 21.50 1.73
C HIS A 201 -31.21 21.81 0.22
N VAL A 202 -30.13 21.70 -0.55
CA VAL A 202 -30.13 21.84 -2.01
C VAL A 202 -30.40 20.47 -2.65
N VAL A 203 -31.37 20.40 -3.55
CA VAL A 203 -31.73 19.15 -4.25
C VAL A 203 -30.84 18.98 -5.48
N VAL A 204 -29.95 17.99 -5.44
CA VAL A 204 -29.07 17.60 -6.55
C VAL A 204 -29.20 16.11 -6.87
N PRO A 205 -28.99 15.68 -8.12
CA PRO A 205 -28.85 14.27 -8.46
C PRO A 205 -27.75 13.63 -7.61
N ARG A 206 -28.05 12.53 -6.93
CA ARG A 206 -27.08 11.85 -6.06
C ARG A 206 -26.39 10.72 -6.82
N VAL A 207 -25.07 10.77 -6.86
CA VAL A 207 -24.25 9.60 -7.18
C VAL A 207 -24.00 8.85 -5.87
N ALA A 208 -24.52 7.63 -5.76
CA ALA A 208 -24.29 6.76 -4.61
C ALA A 208 -23.11 5.82 -4.91
N PRO A 209 -22.00 5.89 -4.17
CA PRO A 209 -20.86 4.98 -4.32
C PRO A 209 -21.27 3.52 -4.22
N ASP A 210 -22.19 3.21 -3.30
CA ASP A 210 -22.68 1.86 -3.07
C ASP A 210 -23.41 1.29 -4.29
N GLN A 211 -24.09 2.13 -5.07
CA GLN A 211 -24.73 1.70 -6.32
C GLN A 211 -23.71 1.50 -7.45
N LEU A 212 -22.63 2.27 -7.46
CA LEU A 212 -21.51 2.11 -8.39
C LEU A 212 -20.71 0.84 -8.09
N VAL A 213 -20.38 0.58 -6.82
CA VAL A 213 -19.68 -0.63 -6.36
C VAL A 213 -20.58 -1.86 -6.51
N ALA A 214 -21.89 -1.75 -6.27
CA ALA A 214 -22.83 -2.85 -6.51
C ALA A 214 -22.99 -3.17 -8.01
N ALA A 215 -22.88 -2.17 -8.89
CA ALA A 215 -22.88 -2.37 -10.34
C ALA A 215 -21.52 -2.87 -10.88
N HIS A 216 -20.43 -2.59 -10.16
CA HIS A 216 -19.05 -2.88 -10.54
C HIS A 216 -18.26 -3.40 -9.32
N PRO A 217 -18.45 -4.67 -8.93
CA PRO A 217 -17.83 -5.26 -7.74
C PRO A 217 -16.29 -5.32 -7.81
N GLU A 218 -15.70 -5.15 -8.99
CA GLU A 218 -14.27 -4.96 -9.22
C GLU A 218 -13.70 -3.65 -8.67
N LEU A 219 -14.55 -2.68 -8.30
CA LEU A 219 -14.11 -1.40 -7.73
C LEU A 219 -13.82 -1.52 -6.22
N ASP A 220 -12.61 -1.15 -5.83
CA ASP A 220 -12.21 -1.10 -4.42
C ASP A 220 -12.89 0.07 -3.69
N ALA A 221 -13.99 -0.24 -2.98
CA ALA A 221 -14.78 0.71 -2.21
C ALA A 221 -13.97 1.47 -1.14
N THR A 222 -12.82 0.93 -0.69
CA THR A 222 -11.99 1.61 0.31
C THR A 222 -11.32 2.88 -0.23
N LYS A 223 -11.17 3.00 -1.56
CA LYS A 223 -10.61 4.20 -2.23
C LYS A 223 -11.63 5.33 -2.46
N MET A 224 -12.92 5.06 -2.25
CA MET A 224 -14.04 5.96 -2.55
C MET A 224 -14.67 6.60 -1.30
N ARG A 225 -14.06 6.46 -0.11
CA ARG A 225 -14.59 7.04 1.14
C ARG A 225 -14.39 8.55 1.22
N ALA A 226 -15.40 9.24 1.73
CA ALA A 226 -15.47 10.70 1.85
C ALA A 226 -14.89 11.25 3.17
N ASP A 227 -14.22 10.42 3.97
CA ASP A 227 -13.97 10.70 5.39
C ASP A 227 -13.02 11.89 5.68
N GLU A 228 -12.34 12.48 4.69
CA GLU A 228 -11.48 13.65 4.91
C GLU A 228 -11.49 14.65 3.73
N PRO A 229 -11.57 15.98 3.99
CA PRO A 229 -11.49 16.99 2.93
C PRO A 229 -10.10 16.97 2.27
N PRO A 230 -10.01 16.94 0.92
CA PRO A 230 -8.74 16.77 0.20
C PRO A 230 -7.72 17.89 0.44
N ALA A 231 -8.16 19.05 0.94
CA ALA A 231 -7.28 20.16 1.29
C ALA A 231 -6.42 19.92 2.56
N ALA A 232 -6.85 19.05 3.49
CA ALA A 232 -6.13 18.78 4.74
C ALA A 232 -4.95 17.81 4.55
N ALA A 233 -5.13 16.78 3.71
CA ALA A 233 -4.10 15.76 3.42
C ALA A 233 -2.86 16.34 2.71
N ALA A 234 -3.05 17.32 1.81
CA ALA A 234 -1.95 18.01 1.12
C ALA A 234 -1.10 18.90 2.06
N ALA A 235 -1.71 19.46 3.12
CA ALA A 235 -1.02 20.28 4.11
C ALA A 235 -0.29 19.46 5.19
N ALA A 236 -0.78 18.26 5.52
CA ALA A 236 -0.16 17.36 6.49
C ALA A 236 1.17 16.76 6.00
N ALA A 237 1.32 16.53 4.69
CA ALA A 237 2.56 16.01 4.09
C ALA A 237 3.75 16.99 4.15
N ALA A 238 3.52 18.28 4.47
CA ALA A 238 4.55 19.32 4.55
C ALA A 238 5.10 19.55 5.97
N ARG A 239 4.61 18.83 6.99
CA ARG A 239 5.02 19.01 8.39
C ARG A 239 5.46 17.69 9.04
N ALA A 240 6.61 17.19 8.63
CA ALA A 240 7.34 16.20 9.42
C ALA A 240 8.14 16.91 10.53
N PRO A 241 7.97 16.56 11.83
CA PRO A 241 8.80 17.08 12.90
C PRO A 241 10.18 16.41 12.89
N ARG A 242 11.23 17.22 12.97
CA ARG A 242 12.60 16.78 13.29
C ARG A 242 12.63 16.31 14.74
N ALA A 243 12.67 15.00 14.97
CA ALA A 243 12.94 14.45 16.29
C ALA A 243 14.45 14.43 16.56
N ARG A 244 14.86 15.14 17.62
CA ARG A 244 16.18 15.11 18.24
C ARG A 244 16.41 13.76 18.92
N GLY A 245 17.66 13.31 18.88
CA GLY A 245 18.07 12.01 19.40
C GLY A 245 18.19 11.92 20.93
N GLY A 246 18.48 10.69 21.37
CA GLY A 246 18.86 10.36 22.73
C GLY A 246 18.80 8.86 23.00
N ALA A 247 19.99 8.27 23.16
CA ALA A 247 20.31 7.02 23.85
C ALA A 247 19.81 5.67 23.27
N ALA A 248 20.69 5.01 22.51
CA ALA A 248 20.57 3.60 22.13
C ALA A 248 21.75 2.81 22.69
N ALA A 249 21.47 1.90 23.63
CA ALA A 249 22.41 0.86 24.07
C ALA A 249 21.71 -0.46 24.46
N GLY A 250 20.43 -0.66 24.11
CA GLY A 250 19.65 -1.81 24.60
C GLY A 250 18.84 -2.62 23.57
N ALA A 251 18.73 -2.17 22.32
CA ALA A 251 17.75 -2.73 21.37
C ALA A 251 18.14 -4.08 20.73
N ALA A 252 19.44 -4.35 20.53
CA ALA A 252 19.91 -5.68 20.11
C ALA A 252 19.49 -6.80 21.10
N SER A 253 19.39 -6.46 22.38
CA SER A 253 18.96 -7.40 23.43
C SER A 253 17.48 -7.77 23.30
N GLY A 254 16.62 -6.86 22.85
CA GLY A 254 15.17 -7.08 22.69
C GLY A 254 14.84 -8.04 21.55
N VAL A 255 15.44 -7.86 20.37
CA VAL A 255 15.25 -8.77 19.22
C VAL A 255 15.79 -10.16 19.52
N LEU A 256 16.95 -10.25 20.20
CA LEU A 256 17.51 -11.53 20.67
C LEU A 256 16.64 -12.18 21.75
N ALA A 257 16.04 -11.40 22.66
CA ALA A 257 15.14 -11.91 23.69
C ALA A 257 13.82 -12.43 23.08
N ALA A 258 13.23 -11.71 22.12
CA ALA A 258 12.03 -12.14 21.40
C ALA A 258 12.31 -13.41 20.56
N ALA A 259 13.45 -13.46 19.88
CA ALA A 259 13.91 -14.63 19.14
C ALA A 259 14.18 -15.84 20.05
N ALA A 260 14.82 -15.63 21.19
CA ALA A 260 15.09 -16.67 22.19
C ALA A 260 13.80 -17.16 22.86
N ALA A 261 12.85 -16.25 23.15
CA ALA A 261 11.55 -16.60 23.70
C ALA A 261 10.71 -17.41 22.70
N ALA A 262 10.71 -17.04 21.42
CA ALA A 262 10.06 -17.82 20.36
C ALA A 262 10.67 -19.23 20.23
N ARG A 263 12.01 -19.33 20.30
CA ARG A 263 12.72 -20.62 20.27
C ARG A 263 12.42 -21.49 21.50
N ALA A 264 12.36 -20.88 22.69
CA ALA A 264 12.04 -21.57 23.94
C ALA A 264 10.58 -22.05 23.99
N ALA A 265 9.63 -21.23 23.51
CA ALA A 265 8.22 -21.60 23.39
C ALA A 265 8.03 -22.81 22.44
N ARG A 266 8.74 -22.83 21.31
CA ARG A 266 8.71 -23.95 20.36
C ARG A 266 9.28 -25.25 20.92
N VAL A 267 10.33 -25.19 21.74
CA VAL A 267 10.90 -26.38 22.41
C VAL A 267 9.96 -26.90 23.50
N ALA A 268 9.28 -26.01 24.22
CA ALA A 268 8.31 -26.39 25.25
C ALA A 268 7.04 -27.06 24.67
N LEU A 269 6.61 -26.67 23.47
CA LEU A 269 5.47 -27.27 22.78
C LEU A 269 5.82 -28.61 22.10
N THR A 270 7.00 -28.71 21.47
CA THR A 270 7.45 -29.97 20.83
C THR A 270 7.92 -31.03 21.84
N GLY A 271 8.35 -30.63 23.04
CA GLY A 271 8.72 -31.53 24.14
C GLY A 271 7.54 -32.22 24.84
N ALA A 272 6.29 -31.88 24.51
CA ALA A 272 5.09 -32.48 25.10
C ALA A 272 4.59 -33.74 24.39
N SER A 273 5.29 -34.24 23.35
CA SER A 273 5.04 -35.57 22.77
C SER A 273 5.82 -36.64 23.55
N VAL A 274 5.29 -37.03 24.71
CA VAL A 274 5.76 -38.20 25.47
C VAL A 274 5.28 -39.48 24.78
N PRO A 275 6.14 -40.50 24.59
CA PRO A 275 5.75 -41.76 23.98
C PRO A 275 4.88 -42.59 24.92
N SER A 276 3.91 -43.30 24.37
CA SER A 276 3.35 -44.53 24.93
C SER A 276 3.01 -45.47 23.78
#